data_AF-A0A0F9HXQ1-F1
#
_entry.id   AF-A0A0F9HXQ1-F1
#
_cell.length_a   1.000
_cell.length_b   1.000
_cell.length_c   1.000
_cell.angle_alpha   90.00
_cell.angle_beta   90.00
_cell.angle_gamma   90.00
#
_symmetry.space_group_name_H-M   'P 1'
#
loop_
_entity.id
_entity.type
_entity.pdbx_description
1 polymer ?
#
loop_
_entity_poly.entity_id
_entity_poly.type
_entity_poly.pdbx_seq_one_letter_code
_entity_poly.pdbx_strand_id
1 'polypeptide(L)'
;FWENVIVPGTAEEFNEELAKAGRLADFLELAELYAKDALFREESCGAHLRQEFQTADGEAMRNDVDFAHVAAWEYTGDPGDARLHKEKLVYENIEVKQRSYK
;
A
#
# COMPACT_ATOMS: atom_id res chain seq x y z
N PHE A 1 -13.66 -6.17 -12.95
CA PHE A 1 -14.35 -7.12 -12.04
C PHE A 1 -15.86 -7.08 -12.27
N TRP A 2 -16.51 -5.94 -12.01
CA TRP A 2 -17.96 -5.79 -12.08
C TRP A 2 -18.64 -6.11 -13.41
N GLU A 3 -17.93 -5.97 -14.54
CA GLU A 3 -18.50 -6.24 -15.87
C GLU A 3 -18.39 -7.71 -16.30
N ASN A 4 -17.32 -8.39 -15.91
CA ASN A 4 -16.87 -9.64 -16.58
C ASN A 4 -16.66 -10.81 -15.61
N VAL A 5 -16.84 -10.61 -14.29
CA VAL A 5 -16.69 -11.71 -13.33
C VAL A 5 -17.81 -12.73 -13.52
N ILE A 6 -17.45 -14.01 -13.56
CA ILE A 6 -18.43 -15.11 -13.62
C ILE A 6 -18.44 -15.76 -12.23
N VAL A 7 -19.61 -15.73 -11.58
CA VAL A 7 -19.84 -16.40 -10.30
C VAL A 7 -20.77 -17.59 -10.54
N PRO A 8 -20.27 -18.83 -10.44
CA PRO A 8 -21.09 -20.02 -10.65
C PRO A 8 -22.04 -20.27 -9.46
N GLY A 9 -23.02 -21.15 -9.66
CA GLY A 9 -24.07 -21.46 -8.69
C GLY A 9 -25.37 -20.70 -8.96
N THR A 10 -26.32 -20.84 -8.04
CA THR A 10 -27.67 -20.26 -8.12
C THR A 10 -28.00 -19.42 -6.88
N ALA A 11 -29.13 -18.70 -6.91
CA ALA A 11 -29.57 -17.88 -5.79
C ALA A 11 -30.22 -18.68 -4.65
N GLU A 12 -30.59 -19.94 -4.90
CA GLU A 12 -31.35 -20.80 -3.97
C GLU A 12 -30.44 -21.79 -3.20
N GLU A 13 -29.13 -21.57 -3.24
CA GLU A 13 -28.15 -22.39 -2.54
C GLU A 13 -27.14 -21.54 -1.77
N PHE A 14 -26.50 -22.15 -0.78
CA PHE A 14 -25.34 -21.56 -0.14
C PHE A 14 -24.18 -21.50 -1.14
N ASN A 15 -23.78 -20.29 -1.55
CA ASN A 15 -22.80 -20.10 -2.61
C ASN A 15 -21.47 -19.54 -2.09
N GLU A 16 -20.50 -20.43 -1.87
CA GLU A 16 -19.14 -20.03 -1.48
C GLU A 16 -18.39 -19.24 -2.56
N GLU A 17 -18.70 -19.48 -3.84
CA GLU A 17 -18.06 -18.81 -4.95
C GLU A 17 -18.46 -17.33 -5.01
N LEU A 18 -19.71 -17.00 -4.63
CA LEU A 18 -20.13 -15.62 -4.42
C LEU A 18 -19.33 -14.94 -3.31
N ALA A 19 -19.09 -15.63 -2.18
CA ALA A 19 -18.28 -15.09 -1.10
C ALA A 19 -16.81 -14.89 -1.51
N LYS A 20 -16.24 -15.80 -2.31
CA LYS A 20 -14.90 -15.67 -2.88
C LYS A 20 -14.82 -14.50 -3.86
N ALA A 21 -15.84 -14.31 -4.70
CA ALA A 21 -15.91 -13.18 -5.62
C ALA A 21 -15.92 -11.85 -4.86
N GLY A 22 -16.73 -11.73 -3.79
CA GLY A 22 -16.71 -10.55 -2.92
C GLY A 22 -15.32 -10.26 -2.35
N ARG A 23 -14.65 -11.27 -1.78
CA ARG A 23 -13.27 -11.11 -1.27
C ARG A 23 -12.27 -10.72 -2.35
N LEU A 24 -12.43 -11.25 -3.56
CA LEU A 24 -11.58 -10.88 -4.69
C LEU A 24 -11.76 -9.40 -5.06
N ALA A 25 -12.99 -8.88 -5.02
CA ALA A 25 -13.23 -7.45 -5.23
C ALA A 25 -12.51 -6.61 -4.17
N ASP A 26 -12.62 -6.98 -2.89
CA ASP A 26 -11.93 -6.30 -1.78
C ASP A 26 -10.41 -6.29 -1.98
N PHE A 27 -9.83 -7.42 -2.41
CA PHE A 27 -8.38 -7.52 -2.68
C PHE A 27 -7.93 -6.68 -3.86
N LEU A 28 -8.74 -6.56 -4.92
CA LEU A 28 -8.41 -5.71 -6.06
C LEU A 28 -8.39 -4.24 -5.66
N GLU A 29 -9.38 -3.80 -4.88
CA GLU A 29 -9.44 -2.44 -4.32
C GLU A 29 -8.24 -2.15 -3.41
N LEU A 30 -7.90 -3.06 -2.50
CA LEU A 30 -6.73 -2.90 -1.62
C LEU A 30 -5.41 -2.91 -2.41
N ALA A 31 -5.28 -3.76 -3.43
CA ALA A 31 -4.07 -3.88 -4.23
C ALA A 31 -3.80 -2.61 -5.06
N GLU A 32 -4.84 -1.99 -5.60
CA GLU A 32 -4.73 -0.71 -6.29
C GLU A 32 -4.24 0.39 -5.35
N LEU A 33 -4.80 0.45 -4.14
CA LEU A 33 -4.33 1.40 -3.13
C LEU A 33 -2.86 1.16 -2.74
N TYR A 34 -2.44 -0.10 -2.60
CA TYR A 34 -1.05 -0.45 -2.31
C TYR A 34 -0.11 -0.01 -3.44
N ALA A 35 -0.49 -0.25 -4.70
CA ALA A 35 0.30 0.18 -5.85
C ALA A 35 0.40 1.71 -5.90
N LYS A 36 -0.68 2.43 -5.59
CA LYS A 36 -0.71 3.89 -5.50
C LYS A 36 0.21 4.44 -4.40
N ASP A 37 0.17 3.89 -3.18
CA ASP A 37 1.08 4.29 -2.10
C ASP A 37 2.54 4.00 -2.46
N ALA A 38 2.82 2.81 -3.01
CA ALA A 38 4.18 2.43 -3.42
C ALA A 38 4.75 3.34 -4.52
N LEU A 39 3.91 3.75 -5.47
CA LEU A 39 4.28 4.71 -6.53
C LEU A 39 4.55 6.10 -5.95
N PHE A 40 3.67 6.58 -5.06
CA PHE A 40 3.80 7.87 -4.39
C PHE A 40 5.05 7.94 -3.49
N ARG A 41 5.42 6.84 -2.85
CA ARG A 41 6.55 6.75 -1.92
C ARG A 41 7.87 6.59 -2.68
N GLU A 42 8.45 7.73 -3.06
CA GLU A 42 9.77 7.85 -3.71
C GLU A 42 10.94 7.75 -2.72
N GLU A 43 11.00 6.63 -1.99
CA GLU A 43 12.09 6.26 -1.08
C GLU A 43 12.21 4.74 -0.96
N SER A 44 13.22 4.27 -0.21
CA SER A 44 13.20 2.92 0.37
C SER A 44 13.24 2.97 1.88
N CYS A 45 12.27 2.34 2.54
CA CYS A 45 12.14 2.30 3.99
C CYS A 45 11.54 0.98 4.45
N GLY A 46 12.27 0.23 5.29
CA GLY A 46 11.80 -1.06 5.81
C GLY A 46 11.58 -2.09 4.70
N ALA A 47 10.35 -2.58 4.57
CA ALA A 47 9.97 -3.55 3.53
C ALA A 47 9.64 -2.92 2.18
N HIS A 48 9.46 -1.59 2.12
CA HIS A 48 9.30 -0.86 0.86
C HIS A 48 10.68 -0.56 0.29
N LEU A 49 11.07 -1.31 -0.76
CA LEU A 49 12.37 -1.16 -1.42
C LEU A 49 12.15 -0.82 -2.89
N ARG A 50 12.74 0.30 -3.31
CA ARG A 50 12.81 0.74 -4.69
C ARG A 50 14.25 0.73 -5.14
N GLN A 51 14.52 0.11 -6.29
CA GLN A 51 15.89 -0.02 -6.81
C GLN A 51 16.50 1.35 -7.14
N GLU A 52 15.67 2.33 -7.49
CA GLU A 52 16.10 3.73 -7.68
C GLU A 52 16.56 4.40 -6.38
N PHE A 53 16.12 3.91 -5.22
CA PHE A 53 16.35 4.49 -3.89
C PHE A 53 17.05 3.51 -2.95
N GLN A 54 18.16 2.92 -3.40
CA GLN A 54 19.00 2.06 -2.58
C GLN A 54 20.45 2.51 -2.63
N THR A 55 21.21 2.15 -1.61
CA THR A 55 22.66 2.33 -1.58
C THR A 55 23.33 1.45 -2.65
N ALA A 56 24.61 1.71 -2.95
CA ALA A 56 25.38 0.88 -3.89
C ALA A 56 25.46 -0.61 -3.48
N ASP A 57 25.27 -0.88 -2.18
CA ASP A 57 25.28 -2.23 -1.60
C ASP A 57 23.89 -2.89 -1.56
N GLY A 58 22.85 -2.24 -2.08
CA GLY A 58 21.48 -2.76 -2.13
C GLY A 58 20.68 -2.57 -0.84
N GLU A 59 21.19 -1.80 0.14
CA GLU A 59 20.43 -1.45 1.34
C GLU A 59 19.47 -0.28 1.08
N ALA A 60 18.35 -0.25 1.80
CA ALA A 60 17.36 0.81 1.72
C ALA A 60 17.96 2.20 2.02
N MET A 61 17.75 3.13 1.10
CA MET A 61 18.10 4.55 1.28
C MET A 61 16.82 5.33 1.59
N ARG A 62 16.63 5.62 2.88
CA ARG A 62 15.44 6.32 3.39
C ARG A 62 15.52 7.82 3.13
N ASN A 63 14.38 8.46 2.86
CA ASN A 63 14.29 9.91 2.69
C ASN A 63 13.45 10.53 3.82
N ASP A 64 14.11 10.80 4.94
CA ASP A 64 13.47 11.38 6.13
C ASP A 64 13.01 12.84 5.94
N VAL A 65 13.47 13.54 4.90
CA VAL A 65 13.05 14.93 4.62
C VAL A 65 11.61 14.96 4.10
N ASP A 66 11.29 14.07 3.16
CA ASP A 66 9.99 14.09 2.46
C ASP A 66 9.02 13.02 3.00
N PHE A 67 9.54 11.89 3.50
CA PHE A 67 8.74 10.70 3.82
C PHE A 67 8.74 10.29 5.30
N ALA A 68 9.23 11.14 6.21
CA ALA A 68 9.05 10.96 7.66
C ALA A 68 7.61 11.26 8.12
N HIS A 69 6.65 10.49 7.60
CA HIS A 69 5.23 10.56 7.94
C HIS A 69 4.55 9.20 7.80
N VAL A 70 3.45 9.02 8.53
CA VAL A 70 2.48 7.96 8.26
C VAL A 70 1.58 8.42 7.12
N ALA A 71 1.40 7.56 6.13
CA ALA A 71 0.44 7.76 5.05
C ALA A 71 -0.87 7.06 5.40
N ALA A 72 -1.97 7.80 5.42
CA ALA A 72 -3.32 7.28 5.57
C ALA A 72 -4.13 7.68 4.35
N TRP A 73 -4.66 6.71 3.62
CA TRP A 73 -5.43 6.96 2.41
C TRP A 73 -6.92 6.84 2.69
N GLU A 74 -7.64 7.95 2.57
CA GLU A 74 -9.09 8.02 2.71
C GLU A 74 -9.77 7.43 1.47
N TYR A 75 -10.69 6.50 1.71
CA TYR A 75 -11.55 5.96 0.67
C TYR A 75 -12.63 6.96 0.27
N THR A 76 -12.68 7.30 -1.01
CA THR A 76 -13.60 8.28 -1.59
C THR A 76 -14.70 7.64 -2.46
N GLY A 77 -14.79 6.31 -2.48
CA GLY A 77 -15.68 5.54 -3.35
C GLY A 77 -14.98 4.88 -4.54
N ASP A 78 -13.77 5.34 -4.87
CA ASP A 78 -12.87 4.73 -5.86
C ASP A 78 -11.42 4.74 -5.31
N PRO A 79 -10.70 3.60 -5.27
CA PRO A 79 -9.30 3.54 -4.83
C PRO A 79 -8.36 4.46 -5.62
N GLY A 80 -8.62 4.63 -6.92
CA GLY A 80 -7.88 5.54 -7.78
C GLY A 80 -7.97 7.00 -7.33
N ASP A 81 -9.08 7.39 -6.72
CA ASP A 81 -9.36 8.73 -6.19
C ASP A 81 -9.10 8.86 -4.68
N ALA A 82 -8.48 7.85 -4.05
CA ALA A 82 -8.15 7.90 -2.63
C ALA A 82 -7.31 9.14 -2.28
N ARG A 83 -7.62 9.78 -1.14
CA ARG A 83 -6.96 11.01 -0.70
C ARG A 83 -5.91 10.71 0.35
N LEU A 84 -4.69 11.20 0.14
CA LEU A 84 -3.60 11.03 1.08
C LEU A 84 -3.69 12.03 2.22
N HIS A 85 -3.78 11.52 3.44
CA HIS A 85 -3.55 12.24 4.68
C HIS A 85 -2.17 11.86 5.22
N LYS A 86 -1.39 12.86 5.65
CA LYS A 86 -0.04 12.67 6.18
C LYS A 86 0.02 13.07 7.63
N GLU A 87 0.41 12.14 8.49
CA GLU A 87 0.73 12.44 9.88
C GLU A 87 2.25 12.47 10.05
N LYS A 88 2.80 13.66 10.34
CA LYS A 88 4.26 13.83 10.48
C LYS A 88 4.78 13.06 11.69
N LEU A 89 5.86 12.31 11.50
CA LEU A 89 6.56 11.65 12.59
C LEU A 89 7.55 12.63 13.23
N VAL A 90 7.41 12.86 14.54
CA VAL A 90 8.30 13.72 15.33
C VAL A 90 8.98 12.87 16.40
N TYR A 91 10.30 12.79 16.33
CA TYR A 91 11.11 12.02 17.27
C TYR A 91 11.77 12.96 18.28
N GLU A 92 11.34 12.90 19.54
CA GLU A 92 11.85 13.78 20.61
C GLU A 92 13.01 13.15 21.39
N ASN A 93 13.00 11.82 21.53
CA ASN A 93 13.89 11.10 22.45
C ASN A 93 15.03 10.36 21.75
N ILE A 94 15.01 10.29 20.41
CA ILE A 94 16.01 9.59 19.62
C ILE A 94 16.37 10.40 18.37
N GLU A 95 17.66 10.37 18.02
CA GLU A 95 18.11 10.85 16.72
C GLU A 95 17.82 9.77 15.66
N VAL A 96 17.14 10.17 14.58
CA VAL A 96 16.81 9.27 13.49
C VAL A 96 18.07 9.02 12.66
N LYS A 97 18.46 7.74 12.52
CA LYS A 97 19.60 7.32 11.70
C LYS A 97 19.17 6.32 10.63
N GLN A 98 19.90 6.31 9.52
CA GLN A 98 19.77 5.27 8.52
C GLN A 98 20.32 3.95 9.08
N ARG A 99 19.59 2.86 8.88
CA ARG A 99 19.95 1.54 9.39
C ARG A 99 20.87 0.84 8.39
N SER A 100 22.03 0.37 8.85
CA SER A 100 22.96 -0.52 8.14
C SER A 100 22.95 -1.89 8.82
N TYR A 101 23.05 -2.97 8.05
CA TYR A 101 23.26 -4.33 8.59
C TYR A 101 24.70 -4.81 8.48
N LYS A 102 25.58 -3.96 7.91
CA LYS A 102 27.03 -4.10 8.01
C LYS A 102 27.56 -3.55 9.33
#